data_AF-A0A957W251-F1
#
_entry.id   AF-A0A957W251-F1
#
_cell.length_a   1.000
_cell.length_b   1.000
_cell.length_c   1.000
_cell.angle_alpha   90.00
_cell.angle_beta   90.00
_cell.angle_gamma   90.00
#
_symmetry.space_group_name_H-M   'P 1'
#
loop_
_entity.id
_entity.type
_entity.pdbx_description
1 polymer ?
#
loop_
_entity_poly.entity_id
_entity_poly.type
_entity_poly.pdbx_seq_one_letter_code
_entity_poly.pdbx_strand_id
1 'polypeptide(L)' 'GGARMTGGGFGGCVVGLAPQALVSAVEIAIADQYPAATGLKATVYVCQASAGVSAC' A
#
# COMPACT_ATOMS: atom_id res chain seq x y z
N GLY A 1 -6.82 -8.95 8.02
CA GLY A 1 -6.41 -8.13 6.86
C GLY A 1 -5.89 -9.02 5.76
N GLY A 2 -5.68 -8.48 4.56
CA GLY A 2 -5.12 -9.23 3.43
C GLY A 2 -4.32 -8.30 2.53
N ALA A 3 -3.34 -8.82 1.79
CA ALA A 3 -2.51 -8.05 0.88
C ALA A 3 -2.34 -8.80 -0.45
N ARG A 4 -2.36 -8.07 -1.57
CA ARG A 4 -2.14 -8.63 -2.91
C ARG A 4 -1.48 -7.62 -3.84
N MET A 5 -0.70 -8.12 -4.80
CA MET A 5 -0.21 -7.31 -5.90
C MET A 5 -1.37 -6.73 -6.72
N THR A 6 -1.18 -5.53 -7.27
CA THR A 6 -2.12 -4.88 -8.20
C THR A 6 -1.38 -4.37 -9.44
N GLY A 7 -2.05 -4.32 -10.58
CA GLY A 7 -1.44 -3.99 -11.88
C GLY A 7 -0.83 -5.20 -12.60
N GLY A 8 0.06 -4.94 -13.56
CA GLY A 8 0.63 -5.96 -14.47
C GLY A 8 1.69 -6.88 -13.86
N GLY A 9 2.23 -6.56 -12.69
CA GLY A 9 3.22 -7.38 -11.96
C GLY A 9 4.69 -7.12 -12.28
N PHE A 10 5.57 -8.02 -11.78
CA PHE A 10 7.04 -7.92 -11.83
C PHE A 10 7.61 -6.66 -11.15
N GLY A 11 6.90 -6.16 -10.13
CA GLY A 11 7.16 -4.90 -9.45
C GLY A 11 5.87 -4.12 -9.26
N GLY A 12 5.99 -2.82 -9.01
CA GLY A 12 4.85 -1.92 -8.88
C GLY A 12 4.27 -1.88 -7.47
N CYS A 13 2.94 -2.02 -7.36
CA CYS A 13 2.21 -1.74 -6.13
C CYS A 13 1.53 -2.99 -5.55
N VAL A 14 1.38 -2.97 -4.24
CA VAL A 14 0.58 -3.93 -3.45
C VAL A 14 -0.53 -3.15 -2.75
N VAL A 15 -1.72 -3.74 -2.65
CA VAL A 15 -2.82 -3.19 -1.84
C VAL A 15 -3.01 -4.08 -0.62
N GLY A 16 -3.00 -3.47 0.56
CA GLY A 16 -3.25 -4.11 1.84
C GLY A 16 -4.50 -3.55 2.51
N LEU A 17 -5.36 -4.43 3.04
CA LEU A 17 -6.50 -4.04 3.87
C LEU A 17 -6.16 -4.27 5.35
N ALA A 18 -6.20 -3.20 6.12
CA ALA A 18 -6.00 -3.19 7.57
C ALA A 18 -7.09 -2.36 8.26
N PRO A 19 -7.42 -2.65 9.53
CA PRO A 19 -8.21 -1.73 10.35
C PRO A 19 -7.55 -0.35 10.42
N GLN A 20 -8.36 0.71 10.40
CA GLN A 20 -7.89 2.11 10.41
C GLN A 20 -6.89 2.39 11.54
N ALA A 21 -7.15 1.85 12.73
CA ALA A 21 -6.29 2.01 13.92
C ALA A 21 -4.89 1.39 13.76
N LEU A 22 -4.69 0.48 12.81
CA LEU A 22 -3.43 -0.21 12.57
C LEU A 22 -2.65 0.34 11.37
N VAL A 23 -3.21 1.29 10.60
CA VAL A 23 -2.57 1.81 9.39
C VAL A 23 -1.20 2.41 9.69
N SER A 24 -1.07 3.24 10.71
CA SER A 24 0.23 3.83 11.09
C SER A 24 1.25 2.79 11.54
N ALA A 25 0.83 1.74 12.26
CA ALA A 25 1.73 0.67 12.67
C ALA A 25 2.23 -0.14 11.46
N VAL A 26 1.38 -0.35 10.46
CA VAL A 26 1.73 -1.02 9.20
C VAL A 26 2.70 -0.16 8.39
N GLU A 27 2.48 1.15 8.29
CA GLU A 27 3.38 2.07 7.60
C GLU A 27 4.79 2.06 8.18
N ILE A 28 4.92 2.13 9.50
CA ILE A 28 6.21 2.06 10.20
C ILE A 28 6.89 0.72 9.92
N ALA A 29 6.15 -0.38 10.06
CA ALA A 29 6.69 -1.71 9.80
C ALA A 29 7.22 -1.85 8.35
N ILE A 30 6.51 -1.30 7.36
CA ILE A 30 6.95 -1.31 5.96
C ILE A 30 8.20 -0.43 5.78
N ALA A 31 8.22 0.77 6.37
CA ALA A 31 9.35 1.69 6.27
C ALA A 31 10.65 1.09 6.86
N ASP A 32 10.54 0.31 7.92
CA ASP A 32 11.69 -0.32 8.57
C ASP A 32 12.12 -1.61 7.86
N GLN A 33 11.16 -2.50 7.57
CA GLN A 33 11.47 -3.86 7.12
C GLN A 33 11.72 -3.95 5.61
N TYR A 34 11.02 -3.15 4.80
CA TYR A 34 11.13 -3.25 3.34
C TYR A 34 12.51 -2.86 2.81
N PRO A 35 13.14 -1.75 3.24
CA PRO A 35 14.51 -1.43 2.83
C PRO A 35 15.53 -2.44 3.35
N ALA A 36 15.34 -2.94 4.58
CA ALA A 36 16.24 -3.96 5.14
C ALA A 36 16.19 -5.28 4.36
N ALA A 37 15.01 -5.69 3.88
CA ALA A 37 14.83 -6.95 3.14
C ALA A 37 15.17 -6.84 1.65
N THR A 38 15.00 -5.67 1.03
CA THR A 38 15.06 -5.53 -0.44
C THR A 38 16.13 -4.56 -0.92
N GLY A 39 16.67 -3.71 -0.05
CA GLY A 39 17.54 -2.58 -0.42
C GLY A 39 16.80 -1.42 -1.10
N LEU A 40 15.47 -1.48 -1.22
CA LEU A 40 14.64 -0.49 -1.90
C LEU A 40 13.81 0.32 -0.93
N LYS A 41 13.50 1.57 -1.29
CA LYS A 41 12.56 2.41 -0.52
C LYS A 41 11.14 2.22 -1.05
N ALA A 42 10.22 1.82 -0.17
CA ALA A 42 8.79 1.79 -0.48
C ALA A 42 8.15 3.17 -0.28
N THR A 43 7.09 3.45 -1.05
CA THR A 43 6.19 4.57 -0.82
C THR A 43 4.83 4.00 -0.42
N VAL A 44 4.26 4.51 0.67
CA VAL A 44 2.96 4.06 1.18
C VAL A 44 1.93 5.15 0.99
N TYR A 45 0.73 4.76 0.55
CA TYR A 45 -0.42 5.66 0.35
C TYR A 45 -1.62 5.11 1.11
N VAL A 46 -2.23 5.93 1.97
CA VAL A 46 -3.52 5.62 2.59
C VAL A 46 -4.63 6.03 1.64
N CYS A 47 -5.13 5.07 0.87
CA CYS A 47 -6.17 5.31 -0.12
C CYS A 47 -7.57 5.05 0.46
N GLN A 48 -8.53 5.86 0.01
CA GLN A 48 -9.97 5.61 0.18
C GLN A 48 -10.61 5.44 -1.21
N ALA A 49 -11.66 4.63 -1.29
CA ALA A 49 -12.41 4.49 -2.53
C ALA A 49 -13.11 5.82 -2.87
N SER A 50 -12.91 6.29 -4.09
CA SER A 50 -13.49 7.55 -4.59
C SER A 50 -14.28 7.30 -5.86
N ALA A 51 -15.24 8.19 -6.13
CA ALA A 51 -16.00 8.16 -7.37
C ALA A 51 -15.09 8.34 -8.60
N GLY A 52 -15.43 7.64 -9.68
CA GLY A 52 -14.81 7.85 -10.98
C GLY A 52 -15.26 9.17 -11.62
N VAL A 53 -14.68 9.48 -12.78
CA VAL A 53 -15.10 10.65 -13.58
C VAL A 53 -16.58 10.53 -13.98
N SER A 54 -17.30 11.66 -13.95
CA SER A 54 -18.70 11.76 -14.37
C SER A 54 -18.88 12.96 -15.29
N ALA A 55 -19.74 12.84 -16.30
CA ALA A 55 -20.11 13.94 -17.17
C ALA A 55 -21.14 14.83 -16.47
N CYS A 56 -21.03 16.15 -16.68
CA CYS A 56 -21.96 17.14 -16.14
C CYS A 56 -23.35 17.05 -16.78
#